data_AF-C0LEI1-F1
#
_entry.id   AF-C0LEI1-F1
#
_cell.length_a   1.000
_cell.length_b   1.000
_cell.length_c   1.000
_cell.angle_alpha   90.00
_cell.angle_beta   90.00
_cell.angle_gamma   90.00
#
_symmetry.space_group_name_H-M   'P 1'
#
loop_
_entity.id
_entity.type
_entity.pdbx_description
1 polymer ?
#
loop_
_entity_poly.entity_id
_entity_poly.type
_entity_poly.pdbx_seq_one_letter_code
_entity_poly.pdbx_strand_id
1 'polypeptide(L)'
;MNYNVIHSESTAAVVALIEKEMADWQLADYAATLLPNFYPGQRQKTLSGLSIVIDRAGFTKSQWGGTPQFAADARKAMAVKDSKQRARVVRAVCDAEREAYATALMLELFGVTDLDPLLARLPKLDELTLLTIGDAEKKAISEAFSVWLR
;
A
#
# COMPACT_ATOMS: atom_id res chain seq x y z
N MET A 1 -13.39 -15.44 -13.43
CA MET A 1 -13.12 -14.80 -12.13
C MET A 1 -13.66 -13.38 -12.21
N ASN A 2 -14.49 -12.97 -11.24
CA ASN A 2 -15.13 -11.65 -11.24
C ASN A 2 -14.14 -10.61 -10.68
N TYR A 3 -13.82 -9.57 -11.44
CA TYR A 3 -12.88 -8.54 -11.00
C TYR A 3 -13.38 -7.78 -9.76
N ASN A 4 -14.69 -7.63 -9.59
CA ASN A 4 -15.25 -7.00 -8.40
C ASN A 4 -14.91 -7.78 -7.12
N VAL A 5 -14.84 -9.12 -7.20
CA VAL A 5 -14.43 -9.98 -6.08
C VAL A 5 -12.96 -9.78 -5.75
N ILE A 6 -12.09 -9.62 -6.76
CA ILE A 6 -10.67 -9.31 -6.54
C ILE A 6 -10.54 -7.96 -5.85
N HIS A 7 -11.23 -6.94 -6.34
CA HIS A 7 -11.19 -5.60 -5.74
C HIS A 7 -11.64 -5.63 -4.28
N SER A 8 -12.77 -6.28 -3.98
CA SER A 8 -13.29 -6.35 -2.61
C SER A 8 -12.37 -7.13 -1.67
N GLU A 9 -11.83 -8.28 -2.12
CA GLU A 9 -10.92 -9.08 -1.30
C GLU A 9 -9.60 -8.36 -1.02
N SER A 10 -9.01 -7.70 -2.03
CA SER A 10 -7.81 -6.90 -1.85
C SER A 10 -8.06 -5.72 -0.89
N THR A 11 -9.23 -5.08 -0.96
CA THR A 11 -9.60 -4.00 -0.03
C THR A 11 -9.78 -4.52 1.40
N ALA A 12 -10.48 -5.65 1.58
CA ALA A 12 -10.64 -6.26 2.89
C ALA A 12 -9.29 -6.67 3.50
N ALA A 13 -8.38 -7.21 2.67
CA ALA A 13 -7.04 -7.59 3.11
C ALA A 13 -6.21 -6.40 3.60
N VAL A 14 -6.22 -5.27 2.87
CA VAL A 14 -5.47 -4.07 3.31
C VAL A 14 -6.08 -3.46 4.56
N VAL A 15 -7.42 -3.45 4.68
CA VAL A 15 -8.12 -2.94 5.88
C VAL A 15 -7.73 -3.77 7.09
N ALA A 16 -7.80 -5.10 6.99
CA ALA A 16 -7.40 -5.99 8.09
C ALA A 16 -5.90 -5.82 8.46
N LEU A 17 -5.04 -5.56 7.48
CA LEU A 17 -3.63 -5.28 7.73
C LEU A 17 -3.42 -3.93 8.44
N ILE A 18 -4.16 -2.88 8.03
CA ILE A 18 -4.15 -1.59 8.72
C ILE A 18 -4.61 -1.77 10.17
N GLU A 19 -5.76 -2.40 10.40
CA GLU A 19 -6.29 -2.64 11.74
C GLU A 19 -5.29 -3.37 12.62
N LYS A 20 -4.64 -4.42 12.10
CA LYS A 20 -3.61 -5.19 12.81
C LYS A 20 -2.38 -4.34 13.12
N GLU A 21 -1.76 -3.76 12.09
CA GLU A 21 -0.50 -3.01 12.26
C GLU A 21 -0.70 -1.80 13.15
N MET A 22 -1.84 -1.12 13.02
CA MET A 22 -2.17 0.01 13.88
C MET A 22 -2.45 -0.45 15.30
N ALA A 23 -3.18 -1.54 15.54
CA ALA A 23 -3.42 -2.06 16.90
C ALA A 23 -2.13 -2.40 17.67
N ASP A 24 -1.11 -2.87 16.96
CA ASP A 24 0.20 -3.19 17.53
C ASP A 24 1.12 -1.96 17.65
N TRP A 25 0.86 -0.89 16.89
CA TRP A 25 1.70 0.31 16.83
C TRP A 25 1.45 1.23 18.02
N GLN A 26 2.49 1.65 18.72
CA GLN A 26 2.39 2.57 19.86
C GLN A 26 3.03 3.93 19.57
N LEU A 27 2.69 4.94 20.36
CA LEU A 27 3.31 6.27 20.26
C LEU A 27 4.85 6.22 20.41
N ALA A 28 5.36 5.26 21.18
CA ALA A 28 6.80 5.01 21.33
C ALA A 28 7.45 4.49 20.04
N ASP A 29 6.71 3.74 19.22
CA ASP A 29 7.17 3.24 17.93
C ASP A 29 7.31 4.38 16.92
N TYR A 30 6.37 5.33 16.92
CA TYR A 30 6.50 6.58 16.15
C TYR A 30 7.77 7.35 16.53
N ALA A 31 8.00 7.54 17.84
CA ALA A 31 9.19 8.22 18.35
C ALA A 31 10.50 7.47 18.01
N ALA A 32 10.43 6.14 17.86
CA ALA A 32 11.53 5.29 17.43
C ALA A 32 11.64 5.13 15.90
N THR A 33 10.88 5.89 15.12
CA THR A 33 10.83 5.82 13.64
C THR A 33 10.41 4.45 13.09
N LEU A 34 9.72 3.65 13.90
CA LEU A 34 9.18 2.35 13.50
C LEU A 34 7.77 2.57 12.93
N LEU A 35 7.62 2.46 11.62
CA LEU A 35 6.34 2.75 10.96
C LEU A 35 5.48 1.49 10.73
N PRO A 36 4.14 1.61 10.79
CA PRO A 36 3.22 0.56 10.41
C PRO A 36 3.56 0.03 9.00
N ASN A 37 3.56 -1.29 8.84
CA ASN A 37 3.90 -1.91 7.57
C ASN A 37 2.64 -2.42 6.86
N PHE A 38 2.10 -1.62 5.95
CA PHE A 38 0.93 -2.03 5.16
C PHE A 38 1.26 -2.90 3.94
N TYR A 39 2.46 -3.49 3.93
CA TYR A 39 2.90 -4.45 2.92
C TYR A 39 3.14 -5.86 3.53
N PRO A 40 2.74 -6.97 2.86
CA PRO A 40 2.93 -8.34 3.35
C PRO A 40 4.40 -8.84 3.44
N GLY A 41 5.39 -8.03 3.04
CA GLY A 41 6.82 -8.37 3.08
C GLY A 41 7.41 -8.29 4.47
N GLN A 42 8.54 -8.99 4.67
CA GLN A 42 9.23 -8.98 5.95
C GLN A 42 9.92 -7.63 6.20
N ARG A 43 9.74 -7.11 7.42
CA ARG A 43 10.56 -6.02 7.97
C ARG A 43 12.02 -6.47 8.03
N GLN A 44 12.93 -5.66 7.49
CA GLN A 44 14.37 -5.86 7.62
C GLN A 44 14.94 -4.85 8.62
N LYS A 45 15.83 -5.30 9.51
CA LYS A 45 16.56 -4.38 10.40
C LYS A 45 17.82 -3.91 9.69
N THR A 46 18.04 -2.59 9.61
CA THR A 46 19.31 -2.01 9.18
C THR A 46 20.40 -2.27 10.23
N LEU A 47 21.64 -2.03 9.83
CA LEU A 47 22.80 -2.04 10.74
C LEU A 47 22.70 -0.99 11.86
N SER A 48 21.90 0.06 11.69
CA SER A 48 21.60 1.06 12.73
C SER A 48 20.45 0.65 13.65
N GLY A 49 19.85 -0.53 13.44
CA GLY A 49 18.70 -1.01 14.20
C GLY A 49 17.34 -0.49 13.73
N LEU A 50 17.31 0.37 12.69
CA LEU A 50 16.07 0.86 12.10
C LEU A 50 15.36 -0.28 11.37
N SER A 51 14.05 -0.41 11.56
CA SER A 51 13.27 -1.40 10.83
C SER A 51 12.76 -0.80 9.52
N ILE A 52 13.33 -1.21 8.40
CA ILE A 52 12.91 -0.77 7.05
C ILE A 52 12.28 -1.94 6.28
N VAL A 53 11.28 -1.65 5.45
CA VAL A 53 10.63 -2.67 4.60
C VAL A 53 11.37 -2.71 3.27
N ILE A 54 12.07 -3.80 2.99
CA ILE A 54 12.93 -3.94 1.79
C ILE A 54 12.29 -4.81 0.71
N ASP A 55 11.38 -5.71 1.06
CA ASP A 55 10.72 -6.57 0.07
C ASP A 55 9.34 -5.99 -0.27
N ARG A 56 9.12 -5.60 -1.53
CA ARG A 56 7.83 -5.16 -2.08
C ARG A 56 7.48 -6.01 -3.30
N ALA A 57 6.20 -6.28 -3.51
CA ALA A 57 5.69 -7.40 -4.33
C ALA A 57 6.22 -7.41 -5.75
N GLY A 58 6.12 -8.58 -6.40
CA GLY A 58 6.72 -8.97 -7.69
C GLY A 58 6.42 -8.12 -8.94
N PHE A 59 5.91 -6.90 -8.80
CA PHE A 59 5.93 -5.86 -9.82
C PHE A 59 7.28 -5.13 -9.79
N THR A 60 8.33 -5.84 -10.20
CA THR A 60 9.75 -5.52 -9.98
C THR A 60 10.24 -4.18 -10.56
N LYS A 61 9.44 -3.47 -11.35
CA LYS A 61 9.86 -2.23 -12.04
C LYS A 61 9.57 -0.94 -11.29
N SER A 62 8.63 -0.96 -10.35
CA SER A 62 8.17 0.25 -9.66
C SER A 62 8.15 0.01 -8.17
N GLN A 63 8.81 0.90 -7.43
CA GLN A 63 8.92 0.82 -5.97
C GLN A 63 7.57 0.99 -5.24
N TRP A 64 6.61 1.68 -5.88
CA TRP A 64 5.29 1.98 -5.32
C TRP A 64 4.18 1.77 -6.35
N GLY A 65 3.07 1.18 -5.89
CA GLY A 65 1.77 1.35 -6.54
C GLY A 65 1.36 2.82 -6.60
N GLY A 66 0.42 3.17 -7.47
CA GLY A 66 -0.05 4.55 -7.59
C GLY A 66 0.93 5.54 -8.22
N THR A 67 2.09 5.10 -8.73
CA THR A 67 2.98 5.96 -9.53
C THR A 67 2.58 5.96 -11.01
N PRO A 68 2.87 7.02 -11.79
CA PRO A 68 2.61 7.03 -13.23
C PRO A 68 3.28 5.86 -13.97
N GLN A 69 4.51 5.50 -13.59
CA GLN A 69 5.23 4.35 -14.15
C GLN A 69 4.55 3.03 -13.82
N PHE A 70 4.16 2.82 -12.56
CA PHE A 70 3.39 1.64 -12.17
C PHE A 70 2.08 1.55 -12.96
N ALA A 71 1.32 2.65 -13.08
CA ALA A 71 0.06 2.66 -13.82
C ALA A 71 0.25 2.33 -15.31
N ALA A 72 1.33 2.79 -15.94
CA ALA A 72 1.66 2.44 -17.31
C ALA A 72 1.97 0.94 -17.47
N ASP A 73 2.74 0.37 -16.55
CA ASP A 73 3.11 -1.04 -16.57
C ASP A 73 1.93 -1.97 -16.19
N ALA A 74 1.11 -1.56 -15.23
CA ALA A 74 -0.11 -2.25 -14.81
C ALA A 74 -1.13 -2.35 -15.95
N ARG A 75 -1.35 -1.27 -16.72
CA ARG A 75 -2.21 -1.30 -17.92
C ARG A 75 -1.73 -2.33 -18.95
N LYS A 76 -0.42 -2.40 -19.20
CA LYS A 76 0.16 -3.39 -20.12
C LYS A 76 0.00 -4.80 -19.58
N ALA A 77 0.26 -5.02 -18.29
CA ALA A 77 0.16 -6.33 -17.66
C ALA A 77 -1.30 -6.83 -17.62
N MET A 78 -2.28 -5.95 -17.39
CA MET A 78 -3.70 -6.31 -17.37
C MET A 78 -4.29 -6.59 -18.76
N ALA A 79 -3.59 -6.24 -19.83
CA ALA A 79 -3.99 -6.49 -21.23
C ALA A 79 -3.68 -7.92 -21.70
N VAL A 80 -3.10 -8.79 -20.85
CA VAL A 80 -2.82 -10.19 -21.21
C VAL A 80 -4.11 -10.97 -21.54
N LYS A 81 -4.06 -11.80 -22.58
CA LYS A 81 -5.21 -12.55 -23.09
C LYS A 81 -5.59 -13.78 -22.23
N ASP A 82 -4.62 -14.37 -21.54
CA ASP A 82 -4.87 -15.53 -20.68
C ASP A 82 -5.64 -15.14 -19.42
N SER A 83 -6.79 -15.78 -19.18
CA SER A 83 -7.72 -15.40 -18.11
C SER A 83 -7.19 -15.68 -16.70
N LYS A 84 -6.41 -16.74 -16.50
CA LYS A 84 -5.86 -17.09 -15.18
C LYS A 84 -4.70 -16.17 -14.82
N GLN A 85 -3.80 -15.93 -15.78
CA GLN A 85 -2.72 -14.98 -15.64
C GLN A 85 -3.25 -13.57 -15.44
N ARG A 86 -4.29 -13.17 -16.19
CA ARG A 86 -4.93 -11.86 -16.01
C ARG A 86 -5.49 -11.68 -14.61
N ALA A 87 -6.20 -12.68 -14.06
CA ALA A 87 -6.72 -12.59 -12.69
C ALA A 87 -5.62 -12.43 -11.64
N ARG A 88 -4.49 -13.16 -11.79
CA ARG A 88 -3.31 -13.01 -10.92
C ARG A 88 -2.71 -11.61 -11.02
N VAL A 89 -2.56 -11.10 -12.24
CA VAL A 89 -2.04 -9.75 -12.48
C VAL A 89 -2.97 -8.69 -11.87
N VAL A 90 -4.27 -8.78 -12.09
CA VAL A 90 -5.23 -7.82 -11.52
C VAL A 90 -5.17 -7.82 -10.00
N ARG A 91 -5.04 -8.98 -9.35
CA ARG A 91 -4.85 -9.05 -7.90
C ARG A 91 -3.57 -8.34 -7.46
N ALA A 92 -2.44 -8.64 -8.09
CA ALA A 92 -1.18 -7.99 -7.76
C ALA A 92 -1.24 -6.46 -7.93
N VAL A 93 -1.92 -5.96 -8.97
CA VAL A 93 -2.14 -4.53 -9.17
C VAL A 93 -3.05 -3.95 -8.08
N CYS A 94 -4.15 -4.63 -7.75
CA CYS A 94 -5.08 -4.22 -6.71
C CYS A 94 -4.38 -4.10 -5.35
N ASP A 95 -3.59 -5.10 -4.98
CA ASP A 95 -2.88 -5.15 -3.70
C ASP A 95 -1.85 -4.01 -3.59
N ALA A 96 -1.04 -3.80 -4.65
CA ALA A 96 -0.01 -2.77 -4.68
C ALA A 96 -0.57 -1.33 -4.64
N GLU A 97 -1.70 -1.07 -5.31
CA GLU A 97 -2.33 0.25 -5.22
C GLU A 97 -2.92 0.54 -3.85
N ARG A 98 -3.48 -0.47 -3.19
CA ARG A 98 -4.08 -0.35 -1.85
C ARG A 98 -3.03 -0.11 -0.79
N GLU A 99 -1.90 -0.82 -0.88
CA GLU A 99 -0.71 -0.55 -0.08
C GLU A 99 -0.24 0.90 -0.27
N ALA A 100 -0.08 1.35 -1.51
CA ALA A 100 0.40 2.69 -1.80
C ALA A 100 -0.55 3.77 -1.26
N TYR A 101 -1.86 3.60 -1.45
CA TYR A 101 -2.87 4.51 -0.92
C TYR A 101 -2.88 4.53 0.61
N ALA A 102 -2.88 3.36 1.26
CA ALA A 102 -2.82 3.25 2.72
C ALA A 102 -1.55 3.90 3.29
N THR A 103 -0.41 3.68 2.63
CA THR A 103 0.86 4.26 3.04
C THR A 103 0.87 5.78 2.87
N ALA A 104 0.44 6.30 1.72
CA ALA A 104 0.37 7.75 1.48
C ALA A 104 -0.57 8.43 2.48
N LEU A 105 -1.72 7.80 2.76
CA LEU A 105 -2.67 8.30 3.74
C LEU A 105 -2.06 8.33 5.15
N MET A 106 -1.35 7.28 5.57
CA MET A 106 -0.63 7.27 6.85
C MET A 106 0.42 8.40 6.91
N LEU A 107 1.22 8.57 5.86
CA LEU A 107 2.23 9.63 5.82
C LEU A 107 1.60 11.01 5.99
N GLU A 108 0.46 11.25 5.36
CA GLU A 108 -0.29 12.50 5.46
C GLU A 108 -0.90 12.69 6.86
N LEU A 109 -1.53 11.65 7.42
CA LEU A 109 -2.17 11.70 8.73
C LEU A 109 -1.18 11.90 9.88
N PHE A 110 0.00 11.28 9.80
CA PHE A 110 1.01 11.29 10.87
C PHE A 110 2.21 12.22 10.59
N GLY A 111 2.21 12.91 9.43
CA GLY A 111 3.26 13.86 9.06
C GLY A 111 4.66 13.25 8.92
N VAL A 112 4.76 12.01 8.42
CA VAL A 112 5.97 11.17 8.55
C VAL A 112 6.91 11.19 7.33
N THR A 113 6.82 12.21 6.48
CA THR A 113 7.51 12.18 5.17
C THR A 113 9.03 12.15 5.26
N ASP A 114 9.60 12.60 6.39
CA ASP A 114 11.03 12.85 6.53
C ASP A 114 11.77 11.73 7.29
N LEU A 115 11.06 10.73 7.83
CA LEU A 115 11.65 9.66 8.65
C LEU A 115 12.21 8.49 7.82
N ASP A 116 11.72 8.28 6.59
CA ASP A 116 12.17 7.19 5.73
C ASP A 116 12.37 7.67 4.27
N PRO A 117 13.62 7.62 3.74
CA PRO A 117 13.92 8.01 2.36
C PRO A 117 13.17 7.22 1.28
N LEU A 118 12.70 6.00 1.58
CA LEU A 118 11.88 5.20 0.66
C LEU A 118 10.42 5.65 0.68
N LEU A 119 9.91 6.10 1.82
CA LEU A 119 8.56 6.69 1.94
C LEU A 119 8.50 8.07 1.28
N ALA A 120 9.58 8.85 1.36
CA ALA A 120 9.70 10.14 0.67
C ALA A 120 9.60 10.03 -0.88
N ARG A 121 9.75 8.82 -1.44
CA ARG A 121 9.59 8.55 -2.88
C ARG A 121 8.15 8.23 -3.30
N LEU A 122 7.24 8.02 -2.34
CA LEU A 122 5.83 7.82 -2.62
C LEU A 122 5.20 9.17 -3.00
N PRO A 123 4.40 9.26 -4.09
CA PRO A 123 3.66 10.48 -4.40
C PRO A 123 2.70 10.84 -3.25
N LYS A 124 2.37 12.13 -3.14
CA LYS A 124 1.34 12.60 -2.20
C LYS A 124 -0.03 12.00 -2.56
N LEU A 125 -0.94 11.98 -1.59
CA LEU A 125 -2.24 11.32 -1.72
C LEU A 125 -3.04 11.79 -2.95
N ASP A 126 -2.98 13.08 -3.27
CA ASP A 126 -3.63 13.72 -4.43
C ASP A 126 -2.88 13.52 -5.76
N GLU A 127 -1.61 13.15 -5.70
CA GLU A 127 -0.75 12.87 -6.86
C GLU A 127 -0.74 11.38 -7.27
N LEU A 128 -1.35 10.51 -6.47
CA LEU A 128 -1.43 9.08 -6.77
C LEU A 128 -2.25 8.81 -8.04
N THR A 129 -1.64 8.07 -8.97
CA THR A 129 -2.28 7.56 -10.19
C THR A 129 -2.78 6.14 -9.97
N LEU A 130 -4.04 6.00 -9.53
CA LEU A 130 -4.67 4.72 -9.18
C LEU A 130 -5.61 4.23 -10.30
N LEU A 131 -5.54 2.94 -10.63
CA LEU A 131 -6.35 2.31 -11.68
C LEU A 131 -7.52 1.47 -11.14
N THR A 132 -7.39 0.95 -9.92
CA THR A 132 -8.28 -0.09 -9.35
C THR A 132 -8.99 0.35 -8.07
N ILE A 133 -8.70 1.55 -7.58
CA ILE A 133 -9.28 2.13 -6.36
C ILE A 133 -10.27 3.22 -6.75
N GLY A 134 -11.55 3.01 -6.43
CA GLY A 134 -12.60 4.02 -6.49
C GLY A 134 -12.89 4.64 -5.13
N ASP A 135 -13.92 5.49 -5.07
CA ASP A 135 -14.27 6.24 -3.85
C ASP A 135 -14.68 5.34 -2.69
N ALA A 136 -15.33 4.19 -2.97
CA ALA A 136 -15.71 3.23 -1.95
C ALA A 136 -14.49 2.58 -1.28
N GLU A 137 -13.48 2.18 -2.05
CA GLU A 137 -12.24 1.63 -1.51
C GLU A 137 -11.44 2.69 -0.74
N LYS A 138 -11.35 3.92 -1.25
CA LYS A 138 -10.72 5.04 -0.54
C LYS A 138 -11.37 5.27 0.81
N LYS A 139 -12.71 5.29 0.85
CA LYS A 139 -13.48 5.46 2.08
C LYS A 139 -13.18 4.32 3.08
N ALA A 140 -13.27 3.07 2.65
CA ALA A 140 -13.02 1.91 3.53
C ALA A 140 -11.61 1.94 4.13
N ILE A 141 -10.59 2.24 3.32
CA ILE A 141 -9.21 2.34 3.80
C ILE A 141 -9.06 3.51 4.79
N SER A 142 -9.69 4.66 4.51
CA SER A 142 -9.60 5.84 5.38
C SER A 142 -10.32 5.64 6.71
N GLU A 143 -11.44 4.93 6.72
CA GLU A 143 -12.17 4.57 7.94
C GLU A 143 -11.34 3.66 8.86
N ALA A 144 -10.51 2.77 8.29
CA ALA A 144 -9.61 1.92 9.07
C ALA A 144 -8.59 2.72 9.90
N PHE A 145 -8.10 3.86 9.38
CA PHE A 145 -7.22 4.78 10.13
C PHE A 145 -7.98 5.66 11.14
N SER A 146 -9.27 5.91 10.91
CA SER A 146 -10.06 6.86 11.71
C SER A 146 -10.25 6.42 13.16
N VAL A 147 -10.07 5.13 13.48
CA VAL A 147 -10.08 4.61 14.85
C VAL A 147 -8.93 5.21 15.69
N TRP A 148 -7.82 5.56 15.04
CA TRP A 148 -6.60 6.07 15.67
C TRP A 148 -6.50 7.60 15.75
N LEU A 149 -7.37 8.31 15.05
CA LEU A 149 -7.45 9.78 15.07
C LEU A 149 -8.40 10.31 16.16
N ARG A 150 -8.90 9.43 17.05
CA ARG A 150 -9.87 9.75 18.11
C ARG A 150 -9.22 9.93 19.47
#